data_AF-A0A3S4U5S8-F1
#
_entry.id   AF-A0A3S4U5S8-F1
#
_cell.length_a   1.000
_cell.length_b   1.000
_cell.length_c   1.000
_cell.angle_alpha   90.00
_cell.angle_beta   90.00
_cell.angle_gamma   90.00
#
_symmetry.space_group_name_H-M   'P 1'
#
loop_
_entity.id
_entity.type
_entity.pdbx_description
1 polymer ?
#
loop_
_entity_poly.entity_id
_entity_poly.type
_entity_poly.pdbx_seq_one_letter_code
_entity_poly.pdbx_strand_id
1 'polypeptide(L)'
;MTKYCVVDIETANPDITSICQIAIVCYENGAIIEQWESLINPKSYFHPINVSIHGIDERDVRNAPTISDVEPIIKSMFAENIVCSYGAFDRSSLQRIFPELKNDWLDIVRVVRRSWDQQFAKYGYGLANIAQVLKIEQKITIMHLMMFSLRVRF
;
A
#
# COMPACT_ATOMS: atom_id res chain seq x y z
N MET A 1 4.61 9.88 -20.71
CA MET A 1 5.44 9.24 -19.67
C MET A 1 4.49 8.59 -18.69
N THR A 2 4.71 7.33 -18.33
CA THR A 2 3.79 6.61 -17.44
C THR A 2 4.28 6.81 -16.00
N LYS A 3 3.55 7.63 -15.24
CA LYS A 3 3.75 7.84 -13.80
C LYS A 3 2.62 7.18 -13.03
N TYR A 4 2.96 6.42 -12.01
CA TYR A 4 2.00 5.77 -11.11
C TYR A 4 2.57 5.69 -9.71
N CYS A 5 1.69 5.60 -8.71
CA CYS A 5 2.09 5.42 -7.33
C CYS A 5 1.56 4.10 -6.78
N VAL A 6 2.33 3.47 -5.91
CA VAL A 6 1.94 2.25 -5.18
C VAL A 6 1.74 2.65 -3.73
N VAL A 7 0.67 2.16 -3.12
CA VAL A 7 0.34 2.42 -1.71
C VAL A 7 0.18 1.13 -0.93
N ASP A 8 0.62 1.17 0.32
CA ASP A 8 0.49 0.12 1.33
C ASP A 8 0.04 0.77 2.64
N ILE A 9 -0.97 0.22 3.32
CA ILE A 9 -1.43 0.75 4.62
C ILE A 9 -1.57 -0.38 5.64
N GLU A 10 -1.36 -0.03 6.90
CA GLU A 10 -1.71 -0.85 8.05
C GLU A 10 -2.79 -0.16 8.88
N THR A 11 -3.68 -0.94 9.49
CA THR A 11 -4.74 -0.41 10.37
C THR A 11 -4.59 -0.91 11.79
N ALA A 12 -4.89 -0.05 12.77
CA ALA A 12 -4.81 -0.39 14.18
C ALA A 12 -5.84 -1.45 14.59
N ASN A 13 -7.01 -1.48 13.93
CA ASN A 13 -8.10 -2.39 14.27
C ASN A 13 -8.96 -2.71 13.03
N PRO A 14 -10.07 -3.50 13.16
CA PRO A 14 -10.93 -3.87 12.03
C PRO A 14 -11.64 -2.71 11.32
N ASP A 15 -11.66 -1.51 11.91
CA ASP A 15 -12.10 -0.32 11.18
C ASP A 15 -11.05 0.03 10.13
N ILE A 16 -11.40 -0.12 8.85
CA ILE A 16 -10.52 0.18 7.73
C ILE A 16 -10.04 1.64 7.72
N THR A 17 -10.70 2.55 8.43
CA THR A 17 -10.27 3.96 8.54
C THR A 17 -9.22 4.21 9.62
N SER A 18 -8.91 3.20 10.45
CA SER A 18 -7.95 3.31 11.57
C SER A 18 -6.49 3.17 11.14
N ILE A 19 -6.10 3.82 10.03
CA ILE A 19 -4.73 3.75 9.50
C ILE A 19 -3.71 4.10 10.60
N CYS A 20 -2.79 3.17 10.87
CA CYS A 20 -1.68 3.36 11.80
C CYS A 20 -0.32 3.46 11.10
N GLN A 21 -0.26 3.13 9.81
CA GLN A 21 0.90 3.34 8.94
C GLN A 21 0.48 3.45 7.49
N ILE A 22 1.19 4.27 6.72
CA ILE A 22 1.04 4.39 5.27
C ILE A 22 2.40 4.54 4.61
N ALA A 23 2.59 3.87 3.47
CA ALA A 23 3.74 4.04 2.59
C ALA A 23 3.27 4.30 1.15
N ILE A 24 3.91 5.26 0.47
CA ILE A 24 3.60 5.64 -0.91
C ILE A 24 4.91 5.75 -1.70
N VAL A 25 4.86 5.23 -2.92
CA VAL A 25 6.02 5.13 -3.80
C VAL A 25 5.60 5.48 -5.19
N CYS A 26 6.20 6.51 -5.77
CA CYS A 26 5.89 6.90 -7.13
C CYS A 26 7.01 6.48 -8.08
N TYR A 27 6.60 5.92 -9.22
CA TYR A 27 7.46 5.46 -10.29
C TYR A 27 7.22 6.29 -11.53
N GLU A 28 8.27 6.51 -12.30
CA GLU A 28 8.21 7.05 -13.65
C GLU A 28 9.16 6.25 -14.54
N ASN A 29 8.64 5.74 -15.67
CA ASN A 29 9.39 4.93 -16.63
C ASN A 29 10.14 3.74 -16.00
N GLY A 30 9.54 3.12 -14.98
CA GLY A 30 10.12 1.97 -14.27
C GLY A 30 11.20 2.32 -13.25
N ALA A 31 11.49 3.61 -13.01
CA ALA A 31 12.37 4.05 -11.94
C ALA A 31 11.56 4.66 -10.80
N ILE A 32 12.01 4.47 -9.56
CA ILE A 32 11.47 5.18 -8.40
C ILE A 32 11.89 6.65 -8.51
N ILE A 33 10.91 7.55 -8.42
CA ILE A 33 11.14 8.99 -8.41
C ILE A 33 10.85 9.62 -7.05
N GLU A 34 10.02 8.98 -6.22
CA GLU A 34 9.63 9.50 -4.91
C GLU A 34 9.20 8.36 -3.99
N GLN A 35 9.53 8.47 -2.71
CA GLN A 35 9.18 7.53 -1.64
C GLN A 35 8.84 8.32 -0.39
N TRP A 36 7.77 7.91 0.29
CA TRP A 36 7.37 8.48 1.57
C TRP A 36 6.67 7.42 2.41
N GLU A 37 6.96 7.43 3.71
CA GLU A 37 6.31 6.58 4.69
C GLU A 37 6.05 7.36 5.98
N SER A 38 5.00 7.00 6.71
CA SER A 38 4.69 7.57 8.01
C SER A 38 3.93 6.58 8.88
N LEU A 39 4.32 6.52 10.16
CA LEU A 39 3.38 6.10 11.21
C LEU A 39 2.27 7.14 11.32
N ILE A 40 1.07 6.70 11.67
CA ILE A 40 -0.11 7.53 11.82
C ILE A 40 -0.73 7.24 13.17
N ASN A 41 -1.12 8.27 13.90
CA ASN A 41 -1.92 8.12 15.10
C ASN A 41 -3.40 8.10 14.71
N PRO A 42 -4.08 6.92 14.72
CA PRO A 42 -5.49 6.81 14.36
C PRO A 42 -6.42 7.34 15.45
N LYS A 43 -5.90 7.77 16.61
CA LYS A 43 -6.67 8.14 17.80
C LYS A 43 -7.68 7.04 18.19
N SER A 44 -7.25 5.79 18.09
CA SER A 44 -8.09 4.61 18.30
C SER A 44 -7.33 3.51 19.05
N TYR A 45 -8.05 2.45 19.42
CA TYR A 45 -7.47 1.28 20.06
C TYR A 45 -6.74 0.38 19.03
N PHE A 46 -5.79 -0.41 19.51
CA PHE A 46 -5.07 -1.40 18.71
C PHE A 46 -5.57 -2.80 19.01
N HIS A 47 -6.07 -3.49 17.98
CA HIS A 47 -6.59 -4.85 18.11
C HIS A 47 -5.43 -5.86 18.04
N PRO A 48 -5.35 -6.85 18.95
CA PRO A 48 -4.20 -7.77 19.01
C PRO A 48 -3.89 -8.51 17.71
N ILE A 49 -4.91 -8.84 16.91
CA ILE A 49 -4.71 -9.50 15.60
C ILE A 49 -3.95 -8.56 14.64
N ASN A 50 -4.35 -7.29 14.55
CA ASN A 50 -3.67 -6.31 13.71
C ASN A 50 -2.21 -6.14 14.16
N VAL A 51 -2.01 -5.90 15.46
CA VAL A 51 -0.65 -5.80 16.03
C VAL A 51 0.19 -7.04 15.74
N SER A 52 -0.40 -8.24 15.79
CA SER A 52 0.35 -9.48 15.49
C SER A 52 0.78 -9.62 14.02
N ILE A 53 0.11 -8.92 13.09
CA ILE A 53 0.42 -8.96 11.66
C ILE A 53 1.59 -8.04 11.34
N HIS A 54 1.53 -6.78 11.79
CA HIS A 54 2.48 -5.73 11.39
C HIS A 54 3.41 -5.25 12.51
N GLY A 55 3.13 -5.59 13.77
CA GLY A 55 3.99 -5.28 14.92
C GLY A 55 3.90 -3.84 15.45
N ILE A 56 2.90 -3.06 15.02
CA ILE A 56 2.72 -1.65 15.40
C ILE A 56 1.63 -1.58 16.46
N ASP A 57 1.91 -0.90 17.57
CA ASP A 57 0.94 -0.63 18.61
C ASP A 57 0.83 0.86 18.99
N GLU A 58 -0.02 1.16 19.98
CA GLU A 58 -0.27 2.53 20.46
C GLU A 58 1.02 3.29 20.82
N ARG A 59 2.04 2.58 21.33
CA ARG A 59 3.28 3.20 21.83
C ARG A 59 4.11 3.73 20.67
N ASP A 60 4.10 3.03 19.54
CA ASP A 60 4.82 3.41 18.33
C ASP A 60 4.23 4.69 17.71
N VAL A 61 2.90 4.83 17.74
CA VAL A 61 2.19 5.94 17.09
C VAL A 61 1.88 7.11 18.02
N ARG A 62 2.27 7.06 19.29
CA ARG A 62 1.87 8.04 20.31
C ARG A 62 2.13 9.49 19.91
N ASN A 63 3.29 9.73 19.28
CA ASN A 63 3.72 11.05 18.82
C ASN A 63 3.65 11.20 17.29
N ALA A 64 3.06 10.22 16.60
CA ALA A 64 2.90 10.25 15.15
C ALA A 64 1.84 11.27 14.72
N PRO A 65 1.94 11.82 13.50
CA PRO A 65 0.90 12.69 12.94
C PRO A 65 -0.42 11.93 12.79
N THR A 66 -1.53 12.66 12.74
CA THR A 66 -2.83 12.09 12.39
C THR A 66 -2.98 12.00 10.86
N ILE A 67 -3.98 11.25 10.39
CA ILE A 67 -4.25 11.13 8.95
C ILE A 67 -4.52 12.50 8.29
N SER A 68 -5.18 13.42 9.01
CA SER A 68 -5.45 14.78 8.53
C SER A 68 -4.19 15.63 8.41
N ASP A 69 -3.18 15.39 9.25
CA ASP A 69 -1.91 16.13 9.21
C ASP A 69 -1.10 15.78 7.95
N VAL A 70 -1.21 14.53 7.48
CA VAL A 70 -0.47 14.03 6.30
C VAL A 70 -1.30 14.00 5.02
N GLU A 71 -2.60 14.27 5.09
CA GLU A 71 -3.50 14.31 3.94
C GLU A 71 -2.96 15.16 2.77
N PRO A 72 -2.40 16.37 2.98
CA PRO A 72 -1.83 17.15 1.87
C PRO A 72 -0.67 16.43 1.16
N ILE A 73 0.13 15.66 1.89
CA ILE A 73 1.25 14.88 1.33
C ILE A 73 0.69 13.75 0.47
N ILE A 74 -0.26 12.97 1.01
CA ILE A 74 -0.91 11.85 0.30
C ILE A 74 -1.54 12.36 -1.02
N LYS A 75 -2.32 13.44 -0.95
CA LYS A 75 -2.96 14.04 -2.11
C LYS A 75 -1.94 14.57 -3.13
N SER A 76 -0.85 15.17 -2.66
CA SER A 76 0.22 15.66 -3.54
C SER A 76 0.94 14.53 -4.28
N MET A 77 1.23 13.42 -3.59
CA MET A 77 1.90 12.28 -4.21
C MET A 77 0.98 11.58 -5.23
N PHE A 78 -0.29 11.37 -4.87
CA PHE A 78 -1.25 10.77 -5.77
C PHE A 78 -1.55 11.66 -6.97
N ALA A 79 -1.81 12.97 -6.76
CA ALA A 79 -2.14 13.93 -7.81
C ALA A 79 -3.10 13.33 -8.86
N GLU A 80 -2.78 13.45 -10.14
CA GLU A 80 -3.51 12.82 -11.26
C GLU A 80 -2.94 11.44 -11.66
N ASN A 81 -2.06 10.85 -10.83
CA ASN A 81 -1.41 9.58 -11.14
C ASN A 81 -2.35 8.40 -10.91
N ILE A 82 -2.11 7.30 -11.63
CA ILE A 82 -2.73 6.01 -11.33
C ILE A 82 -2.20 5.53 -9.97
N VAL A 83 -3.09 5.08 -9.10
CA VAL A 83 -2.73 4.51 -7.79
C VAL A 83 -2.91 3.00 -7.82
N CYS A 84 -1.87 2.28 -7.41
CA CYS A 84 -1.80 0.83 -7.42
C CYS A 84 -1.87 0.31 -5.97
N SER A 85 -2.72 -0.68 -5.73
CA SER A 85 -2.86 -1.36 -4.43
C SER A 85 -2.87 -2.87 -4.59
N TYR A 86 -2.52 -3.60 -3.54
CA TYR A 86 -2.55 -5.06 -3.55
C TYR A 86 -3.92 -5.60 -3.14
N GLY A 87 -4.84 -5.63 -4.09
CA GLY A 87 -6.24 -5.90 -3.82
C GLY A 87 -6.97 -4.63 -3.38
N ALA A 88 -8.12 -4.81 -2.75
CA ALA A 88 -9.09 -3.73 -2.56
C ALA A 88 -8.96 -2.98 -1.22
N PHE A 89 -8.15 -3.48 -0.28
CA PHE A 89 -8.11 -2.97 1.10
C PHE A 89 -7.65 -1.51 1.17
N ASP A 90 -6.45 -1.21 0.67
CA ASP A 90 -5.86 0.14 0.72
C ASP A 90 -6.75 1.17 0.06
N ARG A 91 -7.25 0.81 -1.14
CA ARG A 91 -8.23 1.61 -1.88
C ARG A 91 -9.48 1.90 -1.05
N SER A 92 -10.06 0.86 -0.44
CA SER A 92 -11.33 1.01 0.29
C SER A 92 -11.18 1.88 1.53
N SER A 93 -10.04 1.76 2.22
CA SER A 93 -9.69 2.62 3.35
C SER A 93 -9.55 4.08 2.90
N LEU A 94 -8.70 4.34 1.91
CA LEU A 94 -8.42 5.69 1.43
C LEU A 94 -9.64 6.37 0.81
N GLN A 95 -10.48 5.64 0.06
CA GLN A 95 -11.73 6.20 -0.47
C GLN A 95 -12.77 6.49 0.62
N ARG A 96 -12.70 5.80 1.76
CA ARG A 96 -13.58 6.08 2.90
C ARG A 96 -13.11 7.29 3.71
N ILE A 97 -11.80 7.49 3.83
CA ILE A 97 -11.20 8.65 4.51
C ILE A 97 -11.27 9.90 3.62
N PHE A 98 -11.01 9.75 2.31
CA PHE A 98 -10.95 10.81 1.31
C PHE A 98 -11.93 10.52 0.15
N PRO A 99 -13.25 10.72 0.32
CA PRO A 99 -14.26 10.45 -0.72
C PRO A 99 -14.05 11.23 -2.02
N GLU A 100 -13.37 12.36 -1.96
CA GLU A 100 -13.01 13.22 -3.08
C GLU A 100 -11.79 12.73 -3.87
N LEU A 101 -11.13 11.65 -3.43
CA LEU A 101 -9.98 11.07 -4.13
C LEU A 101 -10.44 10.40 -5.44
N LYS A 102 -10.16 11.07 -6.57
CA LYS A 102 -10.64 10.69 -7.92
C LYS A 102 -9.65 9.88 -8.76
N ASN A 103 -8.55 9.43 -8.17
CA ASN A 103 -7.52 8.68 -8.88
C ASN A 103 -8.09 7.41 -9.55
N ASP A 104 -7.52 7.08 -10.71
CA ASP A 104 -7.71 5.76 -11.29
C ASP A 104 -6.93 4.72 -10.47
N TRP A 105 -7.61 3.60 -10.15
CA TRP A 105 -7.04 2.54 -9.32
C TRP A 105 -6.72 1.29 -10.11
N LEU A 106 -5.48 0.80 -9.97
CA LEU A 106 -5.03 -0.46 -10.54
C LEU A 106 -4.85 -1.52 -9.44
N ASP A 107 -5.64 -2.59 -9.52
CA ASP A 107 -5.53 -3.74 -8.63
C ASP A 107 -4.37 -4.65 -9.08
N ILE A 108 -3.29 -4.67 -8.31
CA ILE A 108 -2.08 -5.46 -8.60
C ILE A 108 -2.40 -6.96 -8.62
N VAL A 109 -3.35 -7.45 -7.81
CA VAL A 109 -3.74 -8.87 -7.85
C VAL A 109 -4.30 -9.23 -9.23
N ARG A 110 -5.06 -8.33 -9.87
CA ARG A 110 -5.54 -8.57 -11.24
C ARG A 110 -4.40 -8.57 -12.26
N VAL A 111 -3.42 -7.69 -12.10
CA VAL A 111 -2.23 -7.65 -12.96
C VAL A 111 -1.46 -8.96 -12.85
N VAL A 112 -1.13 -9.39 -11.62
CA VAL A 112 -0.47 -10.67 -11.33
C VAL A 112 -1.15 -11.84 -12.02
N ARG A 113 -2.47 -11.97 -11.80
CA ARG A 113 -3.25 -13.12 -12.28
C ARG A 113 -3.32 -13.19 -13.80
N ARG A 114 -3.13 -12.05 -14.49
CA ARG A 114 -3.13 -11.96 -15.95
C ARG A 114 -1.73 -12.11 -16.54
N SER A 115 -0.72 -11.54 -15.89
CA SER A 115 0.67 -11.57 -16.36
C SER A 115 1.35 -12.92 -16.12
N TRP A 116 0.95 -13.64 -15.06
CA TRP A 116 1.43 -14.99 -14.73
C TRP A 116 0.26 -15.97 -14.73
N ASP A 117 -0.52 -15.99 -15.80
CA ASP A 117 -1.74 -16.79 -15.92
C ASP A 117 -1.50 -18.31 -15.71
N GLN A 118 -0.36 -18.83 -16.15
CA GLN A 118 0.00 -20.24 -15.96
C GLN A 118 0.29 -20.62 -14.50
N GLN A 119 0.65 -19.65 -13.65
CA GLN A 119 1.07 -19.90 -12.26
C GLN A 119 0.06 -19.39 -11.24
N PHE A 120 -0.53 -18.22 -11.48
CA PHE A 120 -1.29 -17.47 -10.48
C PHE A 120 -2.73 -17.16 -10.90
N ALA A 121 -3.25 -17.65 -12.03
CA ALA A 121 -4.60 -17.28 -12.49
C ALA A 121 -5.72 -17.54 -11.47
N LYS A 122 -5.65 -18.66 -10.74
CA LYS A 122 -6.72 -19.15 -9.83
C LYS A 122 -6.37 -19.14 -8.35
N TYR A 123 -5.12 -19.41 -7.98
CA TYR A 123 -4.63 -19.48 -6.60
C TYR A 123 -3.14 -19.13 -6.56
N GLY A 124 -2.55 -18.98 -5.36
CA GLY A 124 -1.13 -18.69 -5.21
C GLY A 124 -0.73 -17.23 -5.47
N TYR A 125 -1.69 -16.35 -5.77
CA TYR A 125 -1.46 -14.90 -5.93
C TYR A 125 -1.39 -14.15 -4.58
N GLY A 126 -1.08 -14.83 -3.47
CA GLY A 126 -0.79 -14.15 -2.20
C GLY A 126 0.59 -13.51 -2.28
N LEU A 127 0.74 -12.29 -1.77
CA LEU A 127 1.96 -11.49 -1.89
C LEU A 127 3.22 -12.27 -1.47
N ALA A 128 3.20 -12.95 -0.32
CA ALA A 128 4.31 -13.75 0.19
C ALA A 128 4.73 -14.87 -0.77
N ASN A 129 3.76 -15.60 -1.33
CA ASN A 129 4.04 -16.69 -2.28
C ASN A 129 4.64 -16.14 -3.57
N ILE A 130 4.12 -15.02 -4.08
CA ILE A 130 4.67 -14.45 -5.31
C ILE A 130 6.07 -13.88 -5.09
N ALA A 131 6.31 -13.20 -3.97
CA ALA A 131 7.64 -12.71 -3.63
C ALA A 131 8.66 -13.85 -3.61
N GLN A 132 8.30 -14.99 -3.03
CA GLN A 132 9.12 -16.20 -3.05
C GLN A 132 9.38 -16.72 -4.47
N VAL A 133 8.34 -16.89 -5.29
CA VAL A 133 8.46 -17.42 -6.66
C VAL A 133 9.29 -16.51 -7.56
N LEU A 134 9.10 -15.19 -7.45
CA LEU A 134 9.82 -14.19 -8.25
C LEU A 134 11.22 -13.88 -7.71
N LYS A 135 11.61 -14.49 -6.58
CA LYS A 135 12.88 -14.26 -5.88
C LYS A 135 13.09 -12.78 -5.56
N ILE A 136 12.02 -12.16 -5.08
CA ILE A 136 11.99 -10.78 -4.59
C ILE A 136 12.38 -10.83 -3.11
N GLU A 137 13.43 -10.11 -2.73
CA GLU A 137 13.79 -9.97 -1.32
C GLU A 137 12.71 -9.19 -0.58
N GLN A 138 12.12 -9.83 0.44
CA GLN A 138 11.28 -9.15 1.42
C GLN A 138 12.22 -8.60 2.51
N LYS A 139 12.65 -7.34 2.39
CA LYS A 139 13.28 -6.66 3.52
C LYS A 139 12.18 -6.19 4.47
N ILE A 140 12.39 -6.42 5.77
CA ILE A 140 11.43 -6.28 6.90
C ILE A 140 11.12 -4.81 7.23
N THR A 141 10.92 -3.98 6.22
CA THR A 141 10.61 -2.55 6.38
C THR A 141 9.59 -2.18 5.34
N ILE A 142 8.31 -2.09 5.74
CA ILE A 142 7.23 -1.14 5.30
C ILE A 142 7.01 -0.96 3.77
N MET A 143 7.73 -1.73 2.97
CA MET A 143 7.82 -1.66 1.51
C MET A 143 7.50 -3.04 0.96
N HIS A 144 6.37 -3.62 1.38
CA HIS A 144 5.97 -4.96 0.95
C HIS A 144 5.52 -5.01 -0.52
N LEU A 145 5.38 -3.87 -1.20
CA LEU A 145 4.81 -3.80 -2.56
C LEU A 145 5.74 -3.34 -3.69
N MET A 146 6.97 -2.91 -3.40
CA MET A 146 7.76 -2.11 -4.37
C MET A 146 8.52 -2.90 -5.44
N MET A 147 8.63 -4.22 -5.32
CA MET A 147 9.39 -5.00 -6.31
C MET A 147 8.54 -5.57 -7.45
N PHE A 148 7.21 -5.38 -7.41
CA PHE A 148 6.35 -5.83 -8.52
C PHE A 148 6.46 -4.93 -9.75
N SER A 149 6.64 -3.64 -9.53
CA SER A 149 6.75 -2.59 -10.55
C SER A 149 7.98 -2.75 -11.46
N LEU A 150 9.10 -3.25 -10.94
CA LEU A 150 10.39 -3.25 -11.67
C LEU A 150 10.50 -4.33 -12.77
N ARG A 151 9.58 -5.30 -12.83
CA ARG A 151 9.59 -6.36 -13.87
C ARG A 151 8.33 -6.44 -14.72
N VAL A 152 7.25 -5.74 -14.34
CA VAL A 152 6.09 -5.57 -15.21
C VAL A 152 6.32 -4.29 -16.02
N ARG A 153 6.91 -4.44 -17.21
CA ARG A 153 6.90 -3.36 -18.21
C ARG A 153 5.44 -3.15 -18.61
N PHE A 154 4.87 -2.00 -18.25
CA PHE A 154 3.67 -1.47 -18.89
C PHE A 154 4.03 -0.88 -20.26
#